data_AF-A0A934MNS1-F1
#
_entry.id   AF-A0A934MNS1-F1
#
_cell.length_a   1.000
_cell.length_b   1.000
_cell.length_c   1.000
_cell.angle_alpha   90.00
_cell.angle_beta   90.00
_cell.angle_gamma   90.00
#
_symmetry.space_group_name_H-M   'P 1'
#
loop_
_entity.id
_entity.type
_entity.pdbx_description
1 polymer ?
#
loop_
_entity_poly.entity_id
_entity_poly.type
_entity_poly.pdbx_seq_one_letter_code
_entity_poly.pdbx_strand_id
1 'polypeptide(L)'
;MPTMRYILMKGKQSLSFVEMPESHAYQLSALNLRLHKEIDKLTADNIPQLPYAVAECADVEIHDPTVVIANGLDYINELEKDFASIQEKSYPLISLLTEIRALQAQLEQWYEEEAEL
;
A
#
# COMPACT_ATOMS: atom_id res chain seq x y z
N MET A 1 -16.02 -16.72 -2.30
CA MET A 1 -15.29 -15.63 -2.97
C MET A 1 -15.43 -14.38 -2.13
N PRO A 2 -14.31 -13.82 -1.67
CA PRO A 2 -14.29 -12.68 -0.76
C PRO A 2 -14.68 -11.41 -1.50
N THR A 3 -15.29 -10.47 -0.76
CA THR A 3 -15.56 -9.14 -1.27
C THR A 3 -14.26 -8.35 -1.36
N MET A 4 -13.97 -7.80 -2.53
CA MET A 4 -12.80 -6.96 -2.77
C MET A 4 -13.18 -5.48 -2.76
N ARG A 5 -12.17 -4.63 -2.55
CA ARG A 5 -12.22 -3.17 -2.69
C ARG A 5 -11.01 -2.71 -3.47
N TYR A 6 -11.17 -1.60 -4.18
CA TYR A 6 -10.12 -1.03 -5.01
C TYR A 6 -9.74 0.34 -4.49
N ILE A 7 -8.47 0.53 -4.16
CA ILE A 7 -7.96 1.81 -3.68
C ILE A 7 -7.31 2.51 -4.86
N LEU A 8 -7.84 3.69 -5.22
CA LEU A 8 -7.27 4.52 -6.27
C LEU A 8 -6.03 5.24 -5.73
N MET A 9 -4.89 4.96 -6.34
CA MET A 9 -3.60 5.54 -6.02
C MET A 9 -3.21 6.56 -7.09
N LYS A 10 -2.89 7.77 -6.64
CA LYS A 10 -2.42 8.86 -7.50
C LYS A 10 -0.91 9.03 -7.37
N GLY A 11 -0.17 8.67 -8.43
CA GLY A 11 1.23 9.03 -8.60
C GLY A 11 1.40 10.45 -9.15
N LYS A 12 2.64 10.86 -9.46
CA LYS A 12 2.91 12.19 -10.03
C LYS A 12 2.27 12.40 -11.40
N GLN A 13 2.28 11.35 -12.24
CA GLN A 13 1.78 11.38 -13.62
C GLN A 13 1.01 10.11 -13.99
N SER A 14 0.62 9.32 -12.99
CA SER A 14 -0.05 8.04 -13.19
C SER A 14 -1.18 7.83 -12.18
N LEU A 15 -2.14 7.02 -12.59
CA LEU A 15 -3.16 6.44 -11.71
C LEU A 15 -2.95 4.92 -11.70
N SER A 16 -3.14 4.31 -10.55
CA SER A 16 -3.18 2.86 -10.39
C SER A 16 -4.23 2.48 -9.37
N PHE A 17 -4.63 1.22 -9.39
CA PHE A 17 -5.50 0.66 -8.36
C PHE A 17 -4.74 -0.39 -7.57
N VAL A 18 -5.09 -0.52 -6.29
CA VAL A 18 -4.69 -1.65 -5.46
C VAL A 18 -5.94 -2.40 -5.05
N GLU A 19 -6.03 -3.67 -5.41
CA GLU A 19 -7.10 -4.57 -4.99
C GLU A 19 -6.77 -5.12 -3.60
N MET A 20 -7.71 -4.98 -2.67
CA MET A 20 -7.60 -5.41 -1.28
C MET A 20 -8.84 -6.17 -0.87
N PRO A 21 -8.73 -7.15 0.05
CA PRO A 21 -9.90 -7.67 0.76
C PRO A 21 -10.65 -6.52 1.44
N GLU A 22 -11.98 -6.54 1.42
CA GLU A 22 -12.80 -5.48 2.03
C GLU A 22 -12.43 -5.22 3.51
N SER A 23 -12.10 -6.27 4.25
CA SER A 23 -11.67 -6.21 5.65
C SER A 23 -10.36 -5.45 5.87
N HIS A 24 -9.50 -5.34 4.85
CA HIS A 24 -8.16 -4.77 4.94
C HIS A 24 -7.99 -3.47 4.13
N ALA A 25 -8.94 -3.13 3.26
CA ALA A 25 -8.82 -1.97 2.36
C ALA A 25 -8.61 -0.64 3.11
N TYR A 26 -9.40 -0.38 4.14
CA TYR A 26 -9.25 0.81 4.99
C TYR A 26 -7.88 0.88 5.67
N GLN A 27 -7.29 -0.27 6.03
CA GLN A 27 -5.97 -0.31 6.66
C GLN A 27 -4.89 0.18 5.70
N LEU A 28 -4.94 -0.20 4.41
CA LEU A 28 -4.01 0.31 3.40
C LEU A 28 -4.17 1.82 3.21
N SER A 29 -5.40 2.33 3.09
CA SER A 29 -5.65 3.77 2.98
C SER A 29 -5.12 4.53 4.20
N ALA A 30 -5.41 4.06 5.41
CA ALA A 30 -4.96 4.67 6.65
C ALA A 30 -3.42 4.67 6.77
N LEU A 31 -2.78 3.55 6.42
CA LEU A 31 -1.32 3.43 6.36
C LEU A 31 -0.74 4.43 5.36
N ASN A 32 -1.27 4.50 4.14
CA ASN A 32 -0.80 5.43 3.12
C ASN A 32 -0.87 6.90 3.59
N LEU A 33 -2.01 7.30 4.17
CA LEU A 33 -2.18 8.65 4.73
C LEU A 33 -1.21 8.94 5.88
N ARG A 34 -0.89 7.94 6.70
CA ARG A 34 0.10 8.10 7.77
C ARG A 34 1.52 8.21 7.23
N LEU A 35 1.88 7.39 6.25
CA LEU A 35 3.18 7.46 5.58
C LEU A 35 3.42 8.87 5.03
N HIS A 36 2.45 9.47 4.34
CA HIS A 36 2.57 10.86 3.84
C HIS A 36 2.78 11.91 4.93
N LYS A 37 2.24 11.72 6.16
CA LYS A 37 2.46 12.66 7.28
C LYS A 37 3.85 12.58 7.89
N GLU A 38 4.50 11.43 7.76
CA GLU A 38 5.78 11.14 8.42
C GLU A 38 6.95 11.13 7.44
N ILE A 39 6.71 10.89 6.14
CA ILE A 39 7.75 10.81 5.11
C ILE A 39 8.52 12.13 4.95
N ASP A 40 7.84 13.26 5.13
CA ASP A 40 8.44 14.61 5.10
C ASP A 40 9.38 14.88 6.28
N LYS A 41 9.37 14.02 7.31
CA LYS A 41 10.26 14.10 8.47
C LYS A 41 11.55 13.28 8.29
N LEU A 42 11.60 12.45 7.25
CA LEU A 42 12.79 11.70 6.89
C LEU A 42 13.84 12.65 6.30
N THR A 43 15.10 12.33 6.54
CA THR A 43 16.24 13.18 6.16
C THR A 43 17.18 12.52 5.16
N ALA A 44 16.95 11.25 4.85
CA ALA A 44 17.71 10.55 3.82
C ALA A 44 17.52 11.17 2.43
N ASP A 45 18.58 11.12 1.62
CA ASP A 45 18.56 11.63 0.25
C ASP A 45 17.71 10.77 -0.71
N ASN A 46 17.43 9.51 -0.35
CA ASN A 46 16.80 8.51 -1.21
C ASN A 46 15.36 8.14 -0.82
N ILE A 47 14.55 9.12 -0.44
CA ILE A 47 13.13 8.89 -0.11
C ILE A 47 12.34 8.49 -1.38
N PRO A 48 11.65 7.33 -1.39
CA PRO A 48 10.89 6.86 -2.54
C PRO A 48 9.66 7.75 -2.80
N GLN A 49 9.21 7.78 -4.06
CA GLN A 49 7.96 8.46 -4.40
C GLN A 49 6.77 7.59 -4.02
N LEU A 50 5.99 8.05 -3.03
CA LEU A 50 4.81 7.33 -2.56
C LEU A 50 3.55 7.83 -3.30
N PRO A 51 2.80 6.97 -4.01
CA PRO A 51 1.48 7.32 -4.51
C PRO A 51 0.53 7.67 -3.36
N TYR A 52 -0.43 8.57 -3.62
CA TYR A 52 -1.42 8.99 -2.61
C TYR A 52 -2.75 8.27 -2.82
N ALA A 53 -3.27 7.63 -1.77
CA ALA A 53 -4.60 7.04 -1.77
C ALA A 53 -5.67 8.14 -1.81
N VAL A 54 -6.45 8.21 -2.89
CA VAL A 54 -7.44 9.29 -3.10
C VAL A 54 -8.89 8.82 -3.01
N ALA A 55 -9.16 7.52 -3.17
CA ALA A 55 -10.50 6.96 -3.07
C ALA A 55 -10.45 5.46 -2.76
N GLU A 56 -11.54 4.97 -2.14
CA GLU A 56 -11.87 3.54 -2.06
C GLU A 56 -13.14 3.29 -2.89
N CYS A 57 -13.08 2.31 -3.77
CA CYS A 57 -14.14 1.96 -4.69
C CYS A 57 -14.65 0.54 -4.35
N ALA A 58 -15.97 0.35 -4.38
CA ALA A 58 -16.56 -0.99 -4.30
C ALA A 58 -16.22 -1.80 -5.56
N ASP A 59 -16.41 -1.18 -6.72
CA ASP A 59 -16.17 -1.76 -8.04
C ASP A 59 -15.35 -0.79 -8.89
N VAL A 60 -14.59 -1.35 -9.83
CA VAL A 60 -13.83 -0.56 -10.81
C VAL A 60 -13.98 -1.18 -12.19
N GLU A 61 -14.21 -0.33 -13.19
CA GLU A 61 -14.14 -0.69 -14.60
C GLU A 61 -13.05 0.17 -15.26
N ILE A 62 -12.03 -0.48 -15.81
CA ILE A 62 -10.88 0.18 -16.41
C ILE A 62 -11.04 0.20 -17.92
N HIS A 63 -11.08 1.40 -18.52
CA HIS A 63 -11.10 1.59 -19.96
C HIS A 63 -9.71 1.87 -20.57
N ASP A 64 -8.77 2.35 -19.76
CA ASP A 64 -7.40 2.60 -20.18
C ASP A 64 -6.55 1.34 -19.94
N PRO A 65 -6.11 0.62 -20.99
CA PRO A 65 -5.37 -0.63 -20.85
C PRO A 65 -3.98 -0.46 -20.22
N THR A 66 -3.51 0.77 -20.05
CA THR A 66 -2.24 1.07 -19.37
C THR A 66 -2.37 1.14 -17.85
N VAL A 67 -3.59 1.25 -17.32
CA VAL A 67 -3.84 1.29 -15.88
C VAL A 67 -3.91 -0.13 -15.34
N VAL A 68 -3.03 -0.43 -14.38
CA VAL A 68 -2.97 -1.74 -13.73
C VAL A 68 -3.69 -1.74 -12.39
N ILE A 69 -4.31 -2.88 -12.07
CA ILE A 69 -4.75 -3.21 -10.73
C ILE A 69 -3.66 -4.08 -10.10
N ALA A 70 -2.96 -3.53 -9.11
CA ALA A 70 -1.98 -4.27 -8.34
C ALA A 70 -2.69 -5.12 -7.27
N ASN A 71 -2.18 -6.32 -7.03
CA ASN A 71 -2.57 -7.10 -5.87
C ASN A 71 -2.10 -6.40 -4.58
N GLY A 72 -2.92 -6.42 -3.54
CA GLY A 72 -2.63 -5.77 -2.26
C GLY A 72 -1.35 -6.23 -1.59
N LEU A 73 -1.08 -7.54 -1.58
CA LEU A 73 0.13 -8.09 -0.99
C LEU A 73 1.37 -7.72 -1.80
N ASP A 74 1.30 -7.81 -3.14
CA ASP A 74 2.39 -7.38 -4.02
C ASP A 74 2.74 -5.90 -3.82
N TYR A 75 1.71 -5.05 -3.71
CA TYR A 75 1.90 -3.62 -3.43
C TYR A 75 2.59 -3.39 -2.08
N ILE A 76 2.15 -4.08 -1.02
CA ILE A 76 2.75 -3.94 0.32
C ILE A 76 4.19 -4.47 0.35
N ASN A 77 4.49 -5.54 -0.37
CA ASN A 77 5.85 -6.10 -0.47
C ASN A 77 6.83 -5.10 -1.10
N GLU A 78 6.45 -4.47 -2.21
CA GLU A 78 7.31 -3.44 -2.83
C GLU A 78 7.40 -2.18 -1.95
N LEU A 79 6.32 -1.79 -1.27
CA LEU A 79 6.35 -0.67 -0.32
C LEU A 79 7.31 -0.93 0.85
N GLU A 80 7.32 -2.14 1.42
CA GLU A 80 8.23 -2.51 2.49
C GLU A 80 9.69 -2.40 2.04
N LYS A 81 9.99 -2.98 0.88
CA LYS A 81 11.31 -2.97 0.27
C LYS A 81 11.80 -1.56 -0.04
N ASP A 82 10.93 -0.70 -0.56
CA ASP A 82 11.23 0.71 -0.81
C ASP A 82 11.61 1.43 0.48
N PHE A 83 10.80 1.29 1.55
CA PHE A 83 11.07 1.92 2.84
C PHE A 83 12.29 1.31 3.54
N ALA A 84 12.53 0.00 3.42
CA ALA A 84 13.68 -0.67 4.01
C ALA A 84 15.00 -0.27 3.34
N SER A 85 14.95 0.22 2.10
CA SER A 85 16.12 0.72 1.36
C SER A 85 16.58 2.13 1.79
N ILE A 86 15.75 2.86 2.54
CA ILE A 86 16.06 4.21 3.03
C ILE A 86 17.23 4.14 4.01
N GLN A 87 18.29 4.91 3.75
CA GLN A 87 19.51 4.91 4.56
C GLN A 87 19.36 5.80 5.81
N GLU A 88 18.40 5.46 6.66
CA GLU A 88 18.10 6.22 7.87
C GLU A 88 17.80 5.26 9.04
N LYS A 89 18.08 5.71 10.28
CA LYS A 89 17.77 4.95 11.50
C LYS A 89 16.93 5.74 12.48
N SER A 90 16.29 6.81 11.99
CA SER A 90 15.45 7.67 12.80
C SER A 90 14.18 6.93 13.23
N TYR A 91 13.64 7.33 14.37
CA TYR A 91 12.42 6.74 14.92
C TYR A 91 11.23 6.76 13.93
N PRO A 92 10.99 7.83 13.13
CA PRO A 92 9.94 7.82 12.12
C PRO A 92 10.03 6.62 11.16
N LEU A 93 11.19 6.34 10.57
CA LEU A 93 11.33 5.21 9.64
C LEU A 93 11.04 3.86 10.30
N ILE A 94 11.52 3.65 11.53
CA ILE A 94 11.28 2.41 12.28
C ILE A 94 9.78 2.22 12.55
N SER A 95 9.07 3.28 12.96
CA SER A 95 7.62 3.22 13.16
C SER A 95 6.90 2.85 11.86
N LEU A 96 7.24 3.52 10.75
CA LEU A 96 6.60 3.28 9.45
C LEU A 96 6.82 1.85 8.97
N LEU A 97 8.05 1.33 9.04
CA LEU A 97 8.35 -0.05 8.68
C LEU A 97 7.60 -1.07 9.55
N THR A 98 7.43 -0.78 10.84
CA THR A 98 6.67 -1.65 11.74
C THR A 98 5.22 -1.77 11.31
N GLU A 99 4.62 -0.66 10.88
CA GLU A 99 3.22 -0.64 10.43
C GLU A 99 3.02 -1.26 9.06
N ILE A 100 3.94 -1.03 8.12
CA ILE A 100 3.93 -1.69 6.81
C ILE A 100 3.97 -3.21 7.01
N ARG A 101 4.92 -3.71 7.81
CA ARG A 101 5.08 -5.15 8.09
C ARG A 101 3.90 -5.74 8.86
N ALA A 102 3.25 -4.95 9.72
CA ALA A 102 2.06 -5.40 10.42
C ALA A 102 0.88 -5.64 9.46
N LEU A 103 0.69 -4.76 8.45
CA LEU A 103 -0.32 -4.97 7.42
C LEU A 103 0.09 -6.09 6.45
N GLN A 104 1.37 -6.20 6.11
CA GLN A 104 1.92 -7.28 5.29
C GLN A 104 1.58 -8.65 5.89
N ALA A 105 1.91 -8.88 7.16
CA ALA A 105 1.64 -10.16 7.83
C ALA A 105 0.13 -10.49 7.91
N GLN A 106 -0.72 -9.47 8.08
CA GLN A 106 -2.18 -9.67 8.06
C GLN A 106 -2.67 -10.11 6.67
N LEU A 107 -2.14 -9.52 5.60
CA LEU A 107 -2.47 -9.92 4.24
C LEU A 107 -1.93 -11.31 3.90
N GLU A 108 -0.68 -11.62 4.28
CA GLU A 108 -0.09 -12.94 4.08
C GLU A 108 -0.96 -14.03 4.72
N GLN A 109 -1.34 -13.85 5.98
CA GLN A 109 -2.25 -14.77 6.67
C GLN A 109 -3.60 -14.86 5.95
N TRP A 110 -4.19 -13.73 5.55
CA TRP A 110 -5.48 -13.72 4.86
C TRP A 110 -5.44 -14.48 3.53
N TYR A 111 -4.38 -14.29 2.72
CA TYR A 111 -4.22 -15.00 1.45
C TYR A 111 -3.95 -16.49 1.65
N GLU A 112 -3.24 -16.88 2.70
CA GLU A 112 -3.06 -18.28 3.08
C GLU A 112 -4.40 -18.93 3.45
N GLU A 113 -5.19 -18.28 4.30
CA GLU A 113 -6.53 -18.74 4.69
C GLU A 113 -7.49 -18.86 3.49
N GLU A 114 -7.49 -17.89 2.58
CA GLU A 114 -8.34 -17.92 1.38
C GLU A 114 -7.92 -19.02 0.38
N ALA A 115 -6.63 -19.36 0.30
CA ALA A 115 -6.14 -20.41 -0.58
C ALA A 115 -6.49 -21.84 -0.10
N GLU A 116 -6.84 -22.00 1.19
CA GLU A 116 -7.26 -23.27 1.79
C GLU A 116 -8.78 -23.55 1.68
N LEU A 117 -9.58 -22.57 1.22
CA LEU A 117 -11.05 -22.65 1.09
C LEU A 117 -11.52 -23.16 -0.28
#